data_AF-Q19Q45-F1
#
_entry.id   AF-Q19Q45-F1
#
_cell.length_a   1.000
_cell.length_b   1.000
_cell.length_c   1.000
_cell.angle_alpha   90.00
_cell.angle_beta   90.00
_cell.angle_gamma   90.00
#
_symmetry.space_group_name_H-M   'P 1'
#
loop_
_entity.id
_entity.type
_entity.pdbx_description
1 polymer ?
#
loop_
_entity_poly.entity_id
_entity_poly.type
_entity_poly.pdbx_seq_one_letter_code
_entity_poly.pdbx_strand_id
1 'polypeptide(L)'
;SNIHSSIGLSLPQNVYLMTFEPWKDDSRLIRFEHILEKDEDEILSAPVRFNLADVFPGNDIGLKEVSLSANQWIEDFSRMHFNQETSSDFLDEIERKVEKISTDSTEITLNPMEIKTFIITLNPTV
;
A
#
# COMPACT_ATOMS: atom_id res chain seq x y z
N SER A 1 12.82 -32.12 3.49
CA SER A 1 11.65 -31.23 3.54
C SER A 1 11.97 -30.01 2.70
N ASN A 2 11.28 -29.79 1.58
CA ASN A 2 11.47 -28.57 0.80
C ASN A 2 10.66 -27.46 1.49
N ILE A 3 11.34 -26.52 2.12
CA ILE A 3 10.73 -25.31 2.65
C ILE A 3 10.72 -24.32 1.51
N HIS A 4 9.53 -23.94 1.04
CA HIS A 4 9.36 -22.91 0.02
C HIS A 4 8.93 -21.62 0.71
N SER A 5 9.71 -20.55 0.54
CA SER A 5 9.33 -19.19 0.91
C SER A 5 9.38 -18.33 -0.35
N SER A 6 8.26 -17.74 -0.74
CA SER A 6 8.22 -16.73 -1.79
C SER A 6 8.53 -15.32 -1.26
N ILE A 7 8.63 -15.17 0.07
CA ILE A 7 8.93 -13.90 0.73
C ILE A 7 10.43 -13.85 1.03
N GLY A 8 11.11 -12.83 0.50
CA GLY A 8 12.55 -12.62 0.63
C GLY A 8 12.92 -11.88 1.90
N LEU A 9 12.45 -10.64 2.03
CA LEU A 9 12.58 -9.82 3.23
C LEU A 9 11.28 -9.84 4.02
N SER A 10 11.39 -9.96 5.35
CA SER A 10 10.24 -9.75 6.24
C SER A 10 9.76 -8.29 6.14
N LEU A 11 8.45 -8.09 6.23
CA LEU A 11 7.87 -6.75 6.29
C LEU A 11 8.37 -5.99 7.53
N PRO A 12 8.39 -4.64 7.49
CA PRO A 12 8.65 -3.84 8.68
C PRO A 12 7.70 -4.21 9.84
N GLN A 13 8.17 -4.07 11.08
CA GLN A 13 7.44 -4.53 12.27
C GLN A 13 6.05 -3.88 12.43
N ASN A 14 5.88 -2.65 11.94
CA ASN A 14 4.64 -1.89 11.97
C ASN A 14 3.75 -2.09 10.71
N VAL A 15 4.08 -3.05 9.84
CA VAL A 15 3.32 -3.35 8.60
C VAL A 15 2.87 -4.80 8.58
N TYR A 16 1.57 -5.02 8.44
CA TYR A 16 1.00 -6.35 8.24
C TYR A 16 0.46 -6.55 6.82
N LEU A 17 0.63 -7.78 6.33
CA LEU A 17 -0.03 -8.27 5.12
C LEU A 17 -1.43 -8.77 5.48
N MET A 18 -2.42 -7.87 5.40
CA MET A 18 -3.79 -8.17 5.80
C MET A 18 -4.51 -9.09 4.80
N THR A 19 -4.23 -8.95 3.50
CA THR A 19 -4.84 -9.79 2.45
C THR A 19 -3.80 -10.17 1.41
N PHE A 20 -3.82 -11.44 0.98
CA PHE A 20 -3.12 -11.92 -0.20
C PHE A 20 -3.92 -13.02 -0.88
N GLU A 21 -4.68 -12.65 -1.91
CA GLU A 21 -5.67 -13.53 -2.53
C GLU A 21 -5.53 -13.56 -4.06
N PRO A 22 -5.84 -14.69 -4.72
CA PRO A 22 -6.07 -14.71 -6.16
C PRO A 22 -7.12 -13.67 -6.57
N TRP A 23 -6.83 -12.94 -7.64
CA TRP A 23 -7.79 -12.03 -8.26
C TRP A 23 -8.14 -12.52 -9.68
N LYS A 24 -8.51 -11.61 -10.57
CA LYS A 24 -8.78 -11.90 -11.98
C LYS A 24 -7.49 -12.24 -12.72
N ASP A 25 -7.59 -13.15 -13.68
CA ASP A 25 -6.46 -13.62 -14.49
C ASP A 25 -5.29 -14.08 -13.59
N ASP A 26 -4.05 -13.71 -13.92
CA ASP A 26 -2.87 -14.07 -13.13
C ASP A 26 -2.51 -13.05 -12.04
N SER A 27 -3.43 -12.13 -11.71
CA SER A 27 -3.20 -11.10 -10.70
C SER A 27 -3.53 -11.55 -9.27
N ARG A 28 -3.07 -10.79 -8.28
CA ARG A 28 -3.38 -10.97 -6.86
C ARG A 28 -3.90 -9.68 -6.27
N LEU A 29 -4.87 -9.79 -5.37
CA LEU A 29 -5.32 -8.71 -4.51
C LEU A 29 -4.47 -8.74 -3.25
N ILE A 30 -3.80 -7.62 -2.96
CA ILE A 30 -2.95 -7.48 -1.79
C ILE A 30 -3.37 -6.27 -0.96
N ARG A 31 -3.36 -6.42 0.35
CA ARG A 31 -3.58 -5.31 1.30
C ARG A 31 -2.48 -5.27 2.33
N PHE A 32 -1.91 -4.09 2.48
CA PHE A 32 -0.99 -3.78 3.58
C PHE A 32 -1.65 -2.80 4.51
N GLU A 33 -1.45 -3.00 5.81
CA GLU A 33 -1.91 -2.10 6.85
C GLU A 33 -0.76 -1.68 7.75
N HIS A 34 -0.78 -0.40 8.16
CA HIS A 34 -0.01 0.05 9.30
C HIS A 34 -0.80 -0.22 10.58
N ILE A 35 -0.28 -1.08 11.45
CA ILE A 35 -1.06 -1.62 12.57
C ILE A 35 -1.18 -0.70 13.78
N LEU A 36 -0.34 0.34 13.85
CA LEU A 36 -0.34 1.29 14.96
C LEU A 36 -1.01 2.60 14.58
N GLU A 37 -1.65 3.21 15.58
CA GLU A 37 -2.14 4.58 15.59
C GLU A 37 -1.01 5.56 15.91
N LYS A 38 -1.27 6.83 15.58
CA LYS A 38 -0.38 7.93 15.88
C LYS A 38 -0.14 8.00 17.39
N ASP A 39 1.11 8.19 17.78
CA ASP A 39 1.54 8.38 19.17
C ASP A 39 1.34 7.13 20.09
N GLU A 40 1.07 5.94 19.54
CA GLU A 40 1.06 4.68 20.31
C GLU A 40 2.47 4.18 20.68
N ASP A 41 3.45 4.41 19.79
CA ASP A 41 4.86 4.08 19.99
C ASP A 41 5.76 5.19 19.41
N GLU A 42 6.84 5.54 20.10
CA GLU A 42 7.72 6.65 19.72
C GLU A 42 8.40 6.45 18.34
N ILE A 43 8.59 5.21 17.91
CA ILE A 43 9.31 4.86 16.68
C ILE A 43 8.37 4.21 15.68
N LEU A 44 7.59 3.24 16.12
CA LEU A 44 6.79 2.38 15.25
C LEU A 44 5.47 3.03 14.80
N SER A 45 5.03 4.11 15.45
CA SER A 45 3.90 4.92 14.97
C SER A 45 4.29 5.94 13.89
N ALA A 46 5.55 5.98 13.45
CA ALA A 46 5.94 6.85 12.34
C ALA A 46 5.57 6.22 10.97
N PRO A 47 5.33 7.04 9.92
CA PRO A 47 5.14 6.52 8.58
C PRO A 47 6.30 5.62 8.14
N VAL A 48 5.97 4.53 7.46
CA VAL A 48 6.93 3.51 7.04
C VAL A 48 6.91 3.35 5.54
N ARG A 49 8.11 3.22 4.96
CA ARG A 49 8.34 3.06 3.53
C ARG A 49 9.09 1.76 3.28
N PHE A 50 8.60 0.95 2.36
CA PHE A 50 9.20 -0.35 2.02
C PHE A 50 8.97 -0.68 0.54
N ASN A 51 9.82 -1.54 -0.01
CA ASN A 51 9.77 -1.90 -1.42
C ASN A 51 9.27 -3.34 -1.60
N LEU A 52 8.27 -3.51 -2.47
CA LEU A 52 7.67 -4.81 -2.76
C LEU A 52 8.62 -5.77 -3.49
N ALA A 53 9.62 -5.23 -4.20
CA ALA A 53 10.68 -6.03 -4.82
C ALA A 53 11.55 -6.77 -3.79
N ASP A 54 11.72 -6.19 -2.59
CA ASP A 54 12.42 -6.86 -1.48
C ASP A 54 11.55 -7.94 -0.83
N VAL A 55 10.23 -7.72 -0.83
CA VAL A 55 9.25 -8.68 -0.30
C VAL A 55 9.12 -9.90 -1.21
N PHE A 56 9.01 -9.71 -2.53
CA PHE A 56 8.87 -10.78 -3.52
C PHE A 56 10.04 -10.83 -4.50
N PRO A 57 11.26 -11.18 -4.04
CA PRO A 57 12.45 -11.16 -4.87
C PRO A 57 12.34 -12.12 -6.06
N GLY A 58 13.02 -11.78 -7.16
CA GLY A 58 13.04 -12.60 -8.37
C GLY A 58 11.74 -12.51 -9.20
N ASN A 59 10.90 -11.52 -8.93
CA ASN A 59 9.74 -11.21 -9.75
C ASN A 59 9.86 -9.77 -10.27
N ASP A 60 9.50 -9.59 -11.54
CA ASP A 60 9.09 -8.30 -12.06
C ASP A 60 7.65 -8.04 -11.62
N ILE A 61 7.42 -6.90 -10.96
CA ILE A 61 6.19 -6.63 -10.21
C ILE A 61 5.41 -5.52 -10.90
N GLY A 62 4.24 -5.88 -11.42
CA GLY A 62 3.20 -4.91 -11.78
C GLY A 62 2.42 -4.53 -10.53
N LEU A 63 2.22 -3.24 -10.28
CA LEU A 63 1.56 -2.71 -9.08
C LEU A 63 0.57 -1.62 -9.46
N LYS A 64 -0.71 -1.75 -9.06
CA LYS A 64 -1.71 -0.69 -9.25
C LYS A 64 -2.60 -0.54 -8.01
N GLU A 65 -2.68 0.67 -7.47
CA GLU A 65 -3.49 0.98 -6.28
C GLU A 65 -4.98 1.11 -6.63
N VAL A 66 -5.82 0.56 -5.75
CA VAL A 66 -7.28 0.57 -5.85
C VAL A 66 -7.92 0.99 -4.53
N SER A 67 -9.20 1.36 -4.59
CA SER A 67 -10.03 1.56 -3.41
C SER A 67 -9.99 0.34 -2.47
N LEU A 68 -10.34 0.54 -1.19
CA LEU A 68 -10.33 -0.52 -0.18
C LEU A 68 -11.15 -1.76 -0.58
N SER A 69 -12.29 -1.53 -1.26
CA SER A 69 -13.19 -2.56 -1.80
C SER A 69 -12.73 -3.15 -3.14
N ALA A 70 -11.57 -2.72 -3.65
CA ALA A 70 -10.98 -3.15 -4.93
C ALA A 70 -11.91 -2.97 -6.14
N ASN A 71 -12.76 -1.93 -6.11
CA ASN A 71 -13.76 -1.68 -7.16
C ASN A 71 -13.48 -0.45 -8.03
N GLN A 72 -12.50 0.38 -7.67
CA GLN A 72 -12.15 1.61 -8.39
C GLN A 72 -10.63 1.84 -8.32
N TRP A 73 -10.03 2.31 -9.41
CA TRP A 73 -8.64 2.74 -9.42
C TRP A 73 -8.47 4.01 -8.59
N ILE A 74 -7.39 4.12 -7.81
CA ILE A 74 -7.16 5.34 -7.01
C ILE A 74 -6.94 6.57 -7.89
N GLU A 75 -6.34 6.42 -9.07
CA GLU A 75 -6.18 7.52 -10.04
C GLU A 75 -7.52 8.10 -10.53
N ASP A 76 -8.58 7.29 -10.55
CA ASP A 76 -9.93 7.69 -10.95
C ASP A 76 -10.80 8.09 -9.74
N PHE A 77 -10.25 8.04 -8.53
CA PHE A 77 -10.99 8.23 -7.31
C PHE A 77 -10.99 9.71 -6.90
N SER A 78 -12.18 10.31 -6.90
CA SER A 78 -12.39 11.70 -6.48
C SER A 78 -13.41 11.74 -5.34
N ARG A 79 -13.04 12.39 -4.23
CA ARG A 79 -13.96 12.63 -3.10
C ARG A 79 -14.59 14.00 -3.24
N MET A 80 -15.82 14.13 -2.76
CA MET A 80 -16.43 15.45 -2.58
C MET A 80 -15.65 16.22 -1.52
N HIS A 81 -15.39 17.50 -1.80
CA HIS A 81 -14.79 18.43 -0.84
C HIS A 81 -15.89 19.06 0.00
N PHE A 82 -15.79 18.92 1.31
CA PHE A 82 -16.71 19.54 2.25
C PHE A 82 -16.00 20.71 2.92
N ASN A 83 -16.56 21.92 2.78
CA ASN A 83 -16.06 23.10 3.45
C ASN A 83 -16.42 23.01 4.94
N GLN A 84 -15.47 22.54 5.74
CA GLN A 84 -15.57 22.61 7.19
C GLN A 84 -15.14 24.00 7.64
N GLU A 85 -15.69 24.52 8.75
CA GLU A 85 -15.27 25.79 9.36
C GLU A 85 -13.88 25.70 10.03
N THR A 86 -13.10 24.67 9.72
CA THR A 86 -11.74 24.43 10.21
C THR A 86 -10.70 24.93 9.19
N SER A 87 -9.55 25.35 9.71
CA SER A 87 -8.43 25.96 8.98
C SER A 87 -8.07 25.22 7.68
N SER A 88 -7.83 26.00 6.63
CA SER A 88 -7.47 25.59 5.25
C SER A 88 -6.40 24.50 5.14
N ASP A 89 -5.55 24.34 6.15
CA ASP A 89 -4.41 23.41 6.17
C ASP A 89 -4.83 21.93 6.06
N PHE A 90 -6.03 21.56 6.52
CA PHE A 90 -6.49 20.16 6.51
C PHE A 90 -6.94 19.67 5.11
N LEU A 91 -7.41 20.59 4.26
CA LEU A 91 -7.86 20.26 2.89
C LEU A 91 -6.67 20.01 1.96
N ASP A 92 -5.62 20.82 2.11
CA ASP A 92 -4.35 20.72 1.40
C ASP A 92 -3.62 19.38 1.64
N GLU A 93 -3.73 18.80 2.85
CA GLU A 93 -3.11 17.50 3.18
C GLU A 93 -3.78 16.34 2.46
N ILE A 94 -5.11 16.38 2.32
CA ILE A 94 -5.89 15.34 1.63
C ILE A 94 -5.59 15.33 0.13
N GLU A 95 -5.50 16.50 -0.52
CA GLU A 95 -5.20 16.61 -1.95
C GLU A 95 -3.77 16.13 -2.27
N ARG A 96 -2.78 16.50 -1.44
CA ARG A 96 -1.39 16.02 -1.60
C ARG A 96 -1.25 14.51 -1.48
N LYS A 97 -2.13 13.85 -0.71
CA LYS A 97 -2.13 12.39 -0.54
C LYS A 97 -2.58 11.65 -1.80
N VAL A 98 -3.41 12.27 -2.64
CA VAL A 98 -3.92 11.68 -3.88
C VAL A 98 -2.94 11.90 -5.05
N GLU A 99 -2.18 13.00 -5.07
CA GLU A 99 -1.40 13.42 -6.24
C GLU A 99 -0.01 12.78 -6.43
N LYS A 100 0.49 11.92 -5.54
CA LYS A 100 1.86 11.38 -5.65
C LYS A 100 1.93 9.87 -5.50
N ILE A 101 1.54 9.16 -6.57
CA ILE A 101 2.02 7.80 -6.80
C ILE A 101 2.58 7.79 -8.21
N SER A 102 3.91 7.92 -8.32
CA SER A 102 4.59 7.68 -9.58
C SER A 102 4.35 6.23 -10.00
N THR A 103 3.87 6.05 -11.22
CA THR A 103 3.33 4.80 -11.76
C THR A 103 4.35 3.67 -11.94
N ASP A 104 5.63 3.90 -11.65
CA ASP A 104 6.73 2.94 -11.88
C ASP A 104 7.45 2.48 -10.61
N SER A 105 7.03 2.90 -9.41
CA SER A 105 7.69 2.45 -8.17
C SER A 105 6.94 1.30 -7.52
N THR A 106 7.62 0.18 -7.26
CA THR A 106 7.16 -0.91 -6.38
C THR A 106 7.22 -0.54 -4.89
N GLU A 107 7.33 0.75 -4.61
CA GLU A 107 7.58 1.27 -3.29
C GLU A 107 6.30 1.80 -2.66
N ILE A 108 6.06 1.39 -1.42
CA ILE A 108 4.84 1.67 -0.70
C ILE A 108 5.20 2.46 0.55
N THR A 109 4.46 3.54 0.79
CA THR A 109 4.48 4.27 2.07
C THR A 109 3.12 4.11 2.73
N LEU A 110 3.14 3.77 4.02
CA LEU A 110 1.95 3.70 4.87
C LEU A 110 2.10 4.67 6.04
N ASN A 111 1.08 5.49 6.24
CA ASN A 111 0.93 6.29 7.45
C ASN A 111 0.24 5.48 8.55
N PRO A 112 0.24 5.95 9.81
CA PRO A 112 -0.50 5.30 10.89
C PRO A 112 -1.95 5.00 10.54
N MET A 113 -2.41 3.81 10.90
CA MET A 113 -3.74 3.25 10.58
C MET A 113 -4.12 3.23 9.09
N GLU A 114 -3.16 3.43 8.18
CA GLU A 114 -3.44 3.40 6.76
C GLU A 114 -3.49 1.97 6.23
N ILE A 115 -4.53 1.68 5.44
CA ILE A 115 -4.65 0.46 4.65
C ILE A 115 -4.58 0.84 3.19
N LYS A 116 -3.61 0.30 2.46
CA LYS A 116 -3.53 0.41 0.99
C LYS A 116 -3.83 -0.91 0.33
N THR A 117 -4.66 -0.86 -0.70
CA THR A 117 -5.10 -2.03 -1.47
C THR A 117 -4.53 -1.95 -2.87
N PHE A 118 -3.94 -3.04 -3.34
CA PHE A 118 -3.33 -3.10 -4.66
C PHE A 118 -3.75 -4.35 -5.41
N ILE A 119 -3.79 -4.23 -6.73
CA ILE A 119 -3.75 -5.38 -7.64
C ILE A 119 -2.30 -5.51 -8.10
N ILE A 120 -1.73 -6.70 -7.94
CA ILE A 120 -0.35 -7.00 -8.35
C ILE A 120 -0.25 -8.14 -9.35
N THR A 121 0.77 -8.10 -10.19
CA THR A 121 1.22 -9.23 -11.00
C THR A 121 2.67 -9.56 -10.62
N LEU A 122 2.97 -10.84 -10.45
CA LEU A 122 4.31 -11.33 -10.13
C LEU A 122 4.80 -12.16 -11.32
N ASN A 123 5.72 -11.60 -12.10
CA ASN A 123 6.29 -12.27 -13.27
C ASN A 123 7.70 -12.74 -12.92
N PRO A 124 7.98 -14.05 -12.82
CA PRO A 124 9.31 -14.53 -12.49
C PRO A 124 10.36 -14.00 -13.47
N THR A 125 11.42 -13.38 -12.94
CA THR A 125 12.57 -12.94 -13.74
C THR A 125 13.47 -14.16 -13.94
N VAL A 126 13.57 -14.62 -15.20
CA VAL A 126 14.38 -15.79 -15.60
C VAL A 126 15.87 -15.56 -15.36
#